data_AF-A0A1M6D7V9-F1
#
_entry.id   AF-A0A1M6D7V9-F1
#
_cell.length_a   1.000
_cell.length_b   1.000
_cell.length_c   1.000
_cell.angle_alpha   90.00
_cell.angle_beta   90.00
_cell.angle_gamma   90.00
#
_symmetry.space_group_name_H-M   'P 1'
#
loop_
_entity.id
_entity.type
_entity.pdbx_description
1 polymer ?
#
loop_
_entity_poly.entity_id
_entity_poly.type
_entity_poly.pdbx_seq_one_letter_code
_entity_poly.pdbx_strand_id
1 'polypeptide(L)'
;MEPTDDRTLPPPAPFMFGCDECVRLLRAFGEMVAADAGCFYEQLAVAAHVAEDHPDEVPPPHTDNCDLCPTYAARADGDPGGLWAQHRARYLFLPEAVARLL
;
A
#
# COMPACT_ATOMS: atom_id res chain seq x y z
N MET A 1 -12.99 -20.18 -18.78
CA MET A 1 -11.83 -19.51 -18.17
C MET A 1 -12.42 -18.34 -17.43
N GLU A 2 -12.66 -18.50 -16.12
CA GLU A 2 -13.17 -17.38 -15.32
C GLU A 2 -12.10 -16.27 -15.33
N PRO A 3 -12.48 -15.00 -15.50
CA PRO A 3 -11.51 -13.92 -15.44
C PRO A 3 -10.94 -13.93 -14.02
N THR A 4 -9.62 -14.09 -13.88
CA THR A 4 -8.97 -13.99 -12.59
C THR A 4 -9.21 -12.59 -12.04
N ASP A 5 -9.72 -12.54 -10.82
CA ASP A 5 -10.09 -11.36 -10.02
C ASP A 5 -8.85 -10.52 -9.59
N ASP A 6 -7.79 -10.52 -10.41
CA ASP A 6 -6.50 -9.87 -10.13
C ASP A 6 -6.47 -8.38 -10.54
N ARG A 7 -7.56 -7.87 -11.12
CA ARG A 7 -7.65 -6.48 -11.60
C ARG A 7 -8.53 -5.59 -10.73
N THR A 8 -9.21 -6.17 -9.74
CA THR A 8 -10.11 -5.42 -8.87
C THR A 8 -9.30 -4.92 -7.67
N LEU A 9 -9.20 -3.60 -7.51
CA LEU A 9 -8.61 -3.02 -6.30
C LEU A 9 -9.47 -3.41 -5.09
N PRO A 10 -8.84 -3.81 -3.96
CA PRO A 10 -9.60 -4.01 -2.73
C PRO A 10 -10.18 -2.66 -2.27
N PRO A 11 -11.30 -2.68 -1.53
CA PRO A 11 -11.75 -1.48 -0.85
C PRO A 11 -10.64 -1.02 0.11
N PRO A 12 -10.31 0.29 0.16
CA PRO A 12 -9.38 0.82 1.14
C PRO A 12 -9.80 0.47 2.57
N ALA A 13 -8.81 0.32 3.45
CA ALA A 13 -9.08 0.03 4.86
C ALA A 13 -9.96 1.12 5.52
N PRO A 14 -10.88 0.76 6.44
CA PRO A 14 -11.88 1.69 6.96
C PRO A 14 -11.33 2.99 7.58
N PHE A 15 -10.19 2.93 8.29
CA PHE A 15 -9.59 4.11 8.92
C PHE A 15 -9.22 5.20 7.89
N MET A 16 -8.90 4.80 6.65
CA MET A 16 -8.50 5.71 5.59
C MET A 16 -9.63 6.67 5.18
N PHE A 17 -10.90 6.32 5.44
CA PHE A 17 -12.05 7.22 5.21
C PHE A 17 -12.27 8.23 6.33
N GLY A 18 -11.65 8.01 7.50
CA GLY A 18 -11.65 8.95 8.63
C GLY A 18 -10.51 9.97 8.60
N CYS A 19 -9.58 9.84 7.65
CA CYS A 19 -8.44 10.72 7.50
C CYS A 19 -8.52 11.49 6.17
N ASP A 20 -8.60 12.82 6.24
CA ASP A 20 -8.76 13.69 5.06
C ASP A 20 -7.61 13.51 4.05
N GLU A 21 -6.39 13.32 4.54
CA GLU A 21 -5.21 13.15 3.70
C GLU A 21 -5.18 11.78 3.01
N CYS A 22 -5.54 10.69 3.71
CA CYS A 22 -5.79 9.39 3.09
C CYS A 22 -6.84 9.50 1.96
N VAL A 23 -7.97 10.17 2.21
CA VAL A 23 -9.02 10.35 1.19
C VAL A 23 -8.50 11.13 -0.02
N ARG A 24 -7.75 12.20 0.20
CA ARG A 24 -7.17 13.02 -0.87
C ARG A 24 -6.19 12.21 -1.72
N LEU A 25 -5.32 11.42 -1.09
CA LEU A 25 -4.32 10.59 -1.77
C LEU A 25 -4.96 9.40 -2.50
N LEU A 26 -5.94 8.72 -1.88
CA LEU A 26 -6.71 7.64 -2.51
C LEU A 26 -7.49 8.14 -3.73
N ARG A 27 -8.01 9.37 -3.68
CA ARG A 27 -8.66 9.99 -4.84
C ARG A 27 -7.67 10.20 -5.99
N ALA A 28 -6.50 10.77 -5.72
CA ALA A 28 -5.47 10.97 -6.74
C ALA A 28 -5.02 9.63 -7.35
N PHE A 29 -4.82 8.61 -6.51
CA PHE A 29 -4.52 7.25 -6.96
C PHE A 29 -5.64 6.67 -7.85
N GLY A 30 -6.90 6.78 -7.41
CA GLY A 30 -8.06 6.31 -8.16
C GLY A 30 -8.25 7.04 -9.50
N GLU A 31 -7.95 8.34 -9.56
CA GLU A 31 -7.97 9.13 -10.80
C GLU A 31 -6.94 8.61 -11.81
N MET A 32 -5.73 8.25 -11.36
CA MET A 32 -4.69 7.67 -12.21
C MET A 32 -5.08 6.26 -12.70
N VAL A 33 -5.63 5.42 -11.82
CA VAL A 33 -6.12 4.09 -12.18
C VAL A 33 -7.26 4.17 -13.19
N ALA A 34 -8.23 5.08 -12.99
CA ALA A 34 -9.35 5.28 -13.90
C ALA A 34 -8.92 5.79 -15.28
N ALA A 35 -7.82 6.53 -15.35
CA ALA A 35 -7.23 7.01 -16.59
C ALA A 35 -6.35 5.97 -17.31
N ASP A 36 -6.19 4.75 -16.76
CA ASP A 36 -5.22 3.74 -17.21
C ASP A 36 -3.79 4.32 -17.31
N ALA A 37 -3.46 5.25 -16.40
CA ALA A 37 -2.17 5.89 -16.32
C ALA A 37 -1.28 5.17 -15.29
N GLY A 38 0.04 5.35 -15.42
CA GLY A 38 0.97 4.88 -14.40
C GLY A 38 0.73 5.59 -13.07
N CYS A 39 0.37 4.83 -12.02
CA CYS A 39 0.01 5.32 -10.70
C CYS A 39 1.09 5.08 -9.62
N PHE A 40 2.35 4.87 -10.06
CA PHE A 40 3.43 4.44 -9.19
C PHE A 40 3.73 5.44 -8.07
N TYR A 41 3.65 6.74 -8.33
CA TYR A 41 3.95 7.75 -7.32
C TYR A 41 2.78 7.95 -6.35
N GLU A 42 1.55 7.79 -6.83
CA GLU A 42 0.33 7.92 -6.04
C GLU A 42 0.22 6.76 -5.03
N GLN A 43 0.52 5.52 -5.45
CA GLN A 43 0.60 4.40 -4.50
C GLN A 43 1.67 4.63 -3.42
N LEU A 44 2.81 5.25 -3.77
CA LEU A 44 3.87 5.53 -2.82
C LEU A 44 3.45 6.62 -1.84
N ALA A 45 2.75 7.65 -2.32
CA ALA A 45 2.25 8.73 -1.48
C ALA A 45 1.24 8.21 -0.43
N VAL A 46 0.28 7.35 -0.84
CA VAL A 46 -0.66 6.72 0.09
C VAL A 46 0.10 5.88 1.12
N ALA A 47 1.04 5.03 0.68
CA ALA A 47 1.81 4.15 1.56
C ALA A 47 2.71 4.92 2.55
N ALA A 48 3.33 6.00 2.10
CA ALA A 48 4.16 6.88 2.93
C ALA A 48 3.32 7.55 4.02
N HIS A 49 2.19 8.13 3.66
CA HIS A 49 1.29 8.76 4.61
C HIS A 49 0.76 7.76 5.65
N VAL A 50 0.36 6.55 5.24
CA VAL A 50 -0.06 5.51 6.19
C VAL A 50 1.08 5.13 7.14
N ALA A 51 2.30 4.94 6.63
CA ALA A 51 3.43 4.56 7.47
C ALA A 51 3.82 5.65 8.48
N GLU A 52 3.69 6.92 8.10
CA GLU A 52 4.04 8.07 8.94
C GLU A 52 2.94 8.42 9.95
N ASP A 53 1.71 8.59 9.48
CA ASP A 53 0.61 9.14 10.27
C ASP A 53 -0.31 8.07 10.88
N HIS A 54 -0.24 6.83 10.39
CA HIS A 54 -1.05 5.70 10.86
C HIS A 54 -0.20 4.44 11.13
N PRO A 55 0.89 4.53 11.92
CA PRO A 55 1.83 3.43 12.11
C PRO A 55 1.19 2.19 12.75
N ASP A 56 0.17 2.38 13.60
CA ASP A 56 -0.59 1.31 14.25
C ASP A 56 -1.50 0.53 13.27
N GLU A 57 -1.82 1.13 12.12
CA GLU A 57 -2.64 0.53 11.06
C GLU A 57 -1.80 -0.19 10.01
N VAL A 58 -0.46 -0.08 10.08
CA VAL A 58 0.44 -0.76 9.15
C VAL A 58 0.32 -2.28 9.35
N PRO A 59 -0.04 -3.05 8.31
CA PRO A 59 -0.21 -4.49 8.42
C PRO A 59 1.04 -5.22 8.93
N PRO A 60 0.91 -6.39 9.55
CA PRO A 60 2.06 -7.27 9.82
C PRO A 60 2.78 -7.66 8.52
N PRO A 61 3.99 -8.24 8.58
CA PRO A 61 4.69 -8.74 7.40
C PRO A 61 3.82 -9.69 6.56
N HIS A 62 3.98 -9.63 5.23
CA HIS A 62 3.22 -10.46 4.29
C HIS A 62 3.42 -11.97 4.54
N THR A 63 2.33 -12.76 4.45
CA THR A 63 2.27 -14.16 4.91
C THR A 63 2.85 -15.20 3.93
N ASP A 64 2.91 -14.94 2.62
CA ASP A 64 3.38 -15.95 1.63
C ASP A 64 4.83 -15.71 1.15
N ASN A 65 5.75 -15.45 2.08
CA ASN A 65 7.16 -15.22 1.75
C ASN A 65 7.36 -14.14 0.68
N CYS A 66 6.87 -12.93 0.93
CA CYS A 66 7.27 -11.80 0.10
C CYS A 66 8.81 -11.65 0.13
N ASP A 67 9.47 -11.84 -1.00
CA ASP A 67 10.94 -11.82 -1.12
C ASP A 67 11.56 -10.47 -0.71
N LEU A 68 10.77 -9.39 -0.77
CA LEU A 68 11.20 -8.05 -0.39
C LEU A 68 11.09 -7.78 1.11
N CYS A 69 10.18 -8.43 1.83
CA CYS A 69 10.00 -8.23 3.26
C CYS A 69 11.30 -8.47 4.06
N PRO A 70 12.06 -9.57 3.85
CA PRO A 70 13.36 -9.77 4.50
C PRO A 70 14.38 -8.66 4.16
N THR A 71 14.39 -8.22 2.90
CA THR A 71 15.32 -7.19 2.41
C THR A 71 15.03 -5.83 3.06
N TYR A 72 13.75 -5.47 3.19
CA TYR A 72 13.32 -4.25 3.87
C TYR A 72 13.53 -4.33 5.38
N ALA A 73 13.18 -5.47 6.01
CA ALA A 73 13.35 -5.69 7.45
C ALA A 73 14.82 -5.55 7.87
N ALA A 74 15.75 -6.10 7.08
CA ALA A 74 17.19 -5.98 7.33
C ALA A 74 17.75 -4.55 7.20
N ARG A 75 16.97 -3.61 6.64
CA ARG A 75 17.34 -2.20 6.46
C ARG A 75 16.50 -1.25 7.31
N ALA A 76 15.53 -1.76 8.05
CA ALA A 76 14.54 -0.97 8.78
C ALA A 76 15.06 -0.42 10.13
N ASP A 77 16.39 -0.33 10.32
CA ASP A 77 17.04 0.03 11.59
C ASP A 77 16.48 1.34 12.18
N GLY A 78 15.50 1.21 13.08
CA GLY A 78 14.97 2.30 13.90
C GLY A 78 13.96 3.25 13.23
N ASP A 79 13.38 2.91 12.07
CA ASP A 79 12.42 3.78 11.37
C ASP A 79 11.02 3.14 11.22
N PRO A 80 10.09 3.42 12.16
CA PRO A 80 8.72 2.89 12.12
C PRO A 80 7.93 3.34 10.88
N GLY A 81 8.25 4.50 10.31
CA GLY A 81 7.64 5.04 9.08
C GLY A 81 8.43 4.70 7.80
N GLY A 82 9.52 3.95 7.95
CA GLY A 82 10.48 3.66 6.91
C GLY A 82 9.94 2.79 5.79
N LEU A 83 10.79 2.55 4.78
CA LEU A 83 10.43 1.84 3.55
C LEU A 83 9.74 0.47 3.78
N TRP A 84 10.05 -0.21 4.89
CA TRP A 84 9.38 -1.47 5.23
C TRP A 84 7.91 -1.30 5.62
N ALA A 85 7.58 -0.26 6.38
CA ALA A 85 6.20 0.06 6.74
C ALA A 85 5.41 0.49 5.50
N GLN A 86 6.02 1.31 4.63
CA GLN A 86 5.41 1.71 3.36
C GLN A 86 5.13 0.51 2.45
N HIS A 87 6.07 -0.43 2.35
CA HIS A 87 5.88 -1.67 1.60
C HIS A 87 4.66 -2.47 2.10
N ARG A 88 4.51 -2.62 3.41
CA ARG A 88 3.37 -3.33 4.02
C ARG A 88 2.04 -2.57 3.92
N ALA A 89 2.08 -1.24 4.03
CA ALA A 89 0.89 -0.38 3.98
C ALA A 89 0.12 -0.49 2.65
N ARG A 90 0.80 -0.84 1.55
CA ARG A 90 0.17 -1.04 0.23
C ARG A 90 -0.93 -2.09 0.22
N TYR A 91 -0.86 -3.07 1.11
CA TYR A 91 -1.86 -4.13 1.24
C TYR A 91 -3.24 -3.61 1.67
N LEU A 92 -3.31 -2.40 2.21
CA LEU A 92 -4.55 -1.77 2.64
C LEU A 92 -5.40 -1.24 1.47
N PHE A 93 -4.84 -1.14 0.26
CA PHE A 93 -5.53 -0.55 -0.90
C PHE A 93 -5.09 -1.13 -2.27
N LEU A 94 -4.13 -2.06 -2.30
CA LEU A 94 -3.71 -2.79 -3.49
C LEU A 94 -3.96 -4.30 -3.33
N PRO A 95 -4.22 -5.03 -4.43
CA PRO A 95 -4.20 -6.49 -4.40
C PRO A 95 -2.87 -7.00 -3.86
N GLU A 96 -2.93 -8.09 -3.10
CA GLU A 96 -1.76 -8.73 -2.48
C GLU A 96 -0.61 -8.96 -3.46
N ALA A 97 -0.92 -9.51 -4.63
CA ALA A 97 0.07 -9.80 -5.67
C ALA A 97 0.80 -8.54 -6.13
N VAL A 98 0.14 -7.38 -6.15
CA VAL A 98 0.70 -6.09 -6.57
C VAL A 98 1.48 -5.44 -5.42
N ALA A 99 0.93 -5.45 -4.21
CA ALA A 99 1.56 -4.85 -3.02
C ALA A 99 2.97 -5.43 -2.75
N ARG A 100 3.19 -6.70 -3.10
CA ARG A 100 4.45 -7.43 -2.89
C ARG A 100 5.56 -7.12 -3.90
N LEU A 101 5.26 -6.48 -5.03
CA LEU A 101 6.22 -6.31 -6.12
C LEU A 101 7.34 -5.31 -5.82
N LEU A 102 7.15 -4.42 -4.85
CA LEU A 102 7.94 -3.21 -4.70
C LEU A 102 8.17 -2.82 -3.25
#